data_AF-A0A151TZP3-F1
#
_entry.id   AF-A0A151TZP3-F1
#
_cell.length_a   1.000
_cell.length_b   1.000
_cell.length_c   1.000
_cell.angle_alpha   90.00
_cell.angle_beta   90.00
_cell.angle_gamma   90.00
#
_symmetry.space_group_name_H-M   'P 1'
#
loop_
_entity.id
_entity.type
_entity.pdbx_description
1 polymer ?
#
loop_
_entity_poly.entity_id
_entity_poly.type
_entity_poly.pdbx_seq_one_letter_code
_entity_poly.pdbx_strand_id
1 'polypeptide(L)' 'MLHANGLLSHLTSERCNMMNLFLEMDRILHPEGWVIFSNNMGVIDMACTLAAQVRWEARVIDLQNGSDQRLLVC' A
#
# COMPACT_ATOMS: atom_id res chain seq x y z
N MET A 1 -1.66 -13.31 -3.58
CA MET A 1 -1.59 -11.98 -4.21
C MET A 1 -2.85 -11.21 -3.83
N LEU A 2 -2.69 -10.04 -3.20
CA LEU A 2 -3.78 -9.13 -2.87
C LEU A 2 -3.65 -7.87 -3.73
N HIS A 3 -4.70 -7.50 -4.46
CA HIS A 3 -4.74 -6.26 -5.21
C HIS A 3 -5.71 -5.29 -4.53
N ALA A 4 -5.21 -4.11 -4.15
CA ALA A 4 -5.93 -3.13 -3.37
C ALA A 4 -5.97 -1.78 -4.12
N ASN A 5 -7.01 -1.57 -4.91
CA ASN A 5 -7.24 -0.33 -5.64
C ASN A 5 -8.08 0.64 -4.80
N GLY A 6 -7.55 1.83 -4.49
CA GLY A 6 -8.25 2.86 -3.71
C GLY A 6 -8.44 2.55 -2.22
N LEU A 7 -8.04 1.35 -1.75
CA LEU A 7 -8.27 0.90 -0.37
C LEU A 7 -7.68 1.86 0.66
N LEU A 8 -6.45 2.30 0.46
CA LEU A 8 -5.75 3.16 1.42
C LEU A 8 -6.40 4.54 1.52
N SER A 9 -6.82 5.13 0.40
CA SER A 9 -7.60 6.38 0.42
C SER A 9 -8.92 6.20 1.17
N HIS A 10 -9.64 5.10 0.95
CA HIS A 10 -10.90 4.82 1.64
C HIS A 10 -10.72 4.61 3.15
N LEU A 11 -9.70 3.85 3.57
CA LEU A 11 -9.44 3.63 4.98
C LEU A 11 -8.97 4.89 5.70
N THR A 12 -8.25 5.77 4.99
CA THR A 12 -7.85 7.08 5.53
C THR A 12 -9.07 7.97 5.77
N SER A 13 -10.09 7.95 4.91
CA SER A 13 -11.33 8.73 5.12
C SER A 13 -12.14 8.22 6.32
N GLU A 14 -12.12 6.91 6.56
CA GLU A 14 -12.78 6.28 7.73
C GLU A 14 -11.98 6.42 9.03
N ARG A 15 -10.87 7.19 9.03
CA ARG A 15 -9.95 7.35 10.18
C ARG A 15 -9.40 6.01 10.69
N CYS A 16 -9.28 5.02 9.81
CA CYS A 16 -8.67 3.76 10.13
C CYS A 16 -7.16 3.95 10.31
N ASN A 17 -6.58 3.26 11.29
CA ASN A 17 -5.14 3.29 11.50
C ASN A 17 -4.44 2.43 10.44
N MET A 18 -3.79 3.08 9.48
CA MET A 18 -3.04 2.39 8.41
C MET A 18 -1.92 1.48 8.94
N MET A 19 -1.29 1.81 10.07
CA MET A 19 -0.26 0.93 10.65
C MET A 19 -0.86 -0.42 11.08
N ASN A 20 -2.03 -0.40 11.72
CA ASN A 20 -2.72 -1.62 12.11
C ASN A 20 -3.13 -2.46 10.89
N LEU A 21 -3.56 -1.81 9.80
CA LEU A 21 -3.85 -2.49 8.55
C LEU A 21 -2.62 -3.24 8.03
N PHE A 22 -1.46 -2.58 7.96
CA PHE A 22 -0.22 -3.20 7.48
C PHE A 22 0.20 -4.39 8.35
N LEU A 23 0.03 -4.30 9.67
CA LEU A 23 0.31 -5.42 10.59
C LEU A 23 -0.63 -6.62 10.37
N GLU A 24 -1.94 -6.38 10.18
CA GLU A 24 -2.87 -7.47 9.89
C GLU A 24 -2.62 -8.08 8.50
N MET A 25 -2.26 -7.25 7.52
CA MET A 25 -1.88 -7.73 6.19
C MET A 25 -0.59 -8.55 6.25
N ASP A 26 0.39 -8.16 7.07
CA ASP A 26 1.64 -8.90 7.27
C ASP A 26 1.36 -10.30 7.82
N ARG A 27 0.48 -10.38 8.82
CA ARG A 27 0.01 -11.63 9.41
C ARG A 27 -0.71 -12.54 8.40
N ILE A 28 -1.43 -11.97 7.44
CA ILE A 28 -2.20 -12.72 6.43
C ILE A 28 -1.33 -13.15 5.24
N LEU A 29 -0.40 -12.29 4.81
CA LEU A 29 0.41 -12.51 3.62
C LEU A 29 1.65 -13.37 3.89
N HIS A 30 2.11 -13.49 5.14
CA HIS A 30 3.25 -14.35 5.44
C HIS A 30 3.02 -15.83 5.03
N PRO A 31 4.06 -16.54 4.52
CA PRO A 31 5.44 -16.08 4.32
C PRO A 31 5.74 -15.49 2.92
N GLU A 32 4.95 -15.79 1.89
CA GLU A 32 5.30 -15.52 0.47
C GLU A 32 4.20 -14.75 -0.28
N GLY A 33 3.31 -14.07 0.46
CA GLY A 33 2.23 -13.27 -0.10
C GLY A 33 2.72 -11.90 -0.57
N TRP A 34 2.16 -11.43 -1.69
CA TRP A 34 2.48 -10.14 -2.30
C TRP A 34 1.24 -9.26 -2.30
N VAL A 35 1.44 -7.96 -2.16
CA VAL A 35 0.38 -6.96 -2.26
C VAL A 35 0.74 -5.87 -3.27
N ILE A 36 -0.28 -5.47 -4.03
CA ILE A 36 -0.19 -4.33 -4.93
C ILE A 36 -1.24 -3.31 -4.51
N PHE A 37 -0.79 -2.13 -4.07
CA PHE A 37 -1.65 -0.99 -3.82
C PHE A 37 -1.66 -0.06 -5.02
N SER A 38 -2.84 0.32 -5.48
CA SER A 38 -3.05 1.35 -6.50
C SER A 38 -3.78 2.52 -5.87
N ASN A 39 -3.09 3.64 -5.65
CA ASN A 39 -3.65 4.84 -5.02
C ASN A 39 -3.01 6.11 -5.58
N ASN A 40 -3.48 7.27 -5.13
CA ASN A 40 -2.86 8.54 -5.48
C ASN A 40 -1.43 8.66 -4.91
N MET A 41 -0.64 9.54 -5.52
CA MET A 41 0.77 9.76 -5.18
C MET A 41 1.02 9.96 -3.68
N GLY A 42 0.31 10.89 -3.03
CA GLY A 42 0.54 11.21 -1.62
C GLY A 42 0.22 10.04 -0.67
N VAL A 43 -0.81 9.24 -0.98
CA VAL A 43 -1.15 8.04 -0.21
C VAL A 43 -0.10 6.95 -0.39
N ILE A 44 0.45 6.81 -1.60
CA ILE A 44 1.52 5.84 -1.88
C ILE A 44 2.81 6.20 -1.16
N ASP A 45 3.17 7.48 -1.07
CA ASP A 45 4.37 7.92 -0.33
C ASP A 45 4.24 7.62 1.19
N MET A 46 3.06 7.86 1.77
CA MET A 46 2.76 7.45 3.15
C MET A 46 2.82 5.94 3.33
N ALA A 47 2.23 5.19 2.41
CA ALA A 47 2.21 3.72 2.43
C ALA A 47 3.61 3.12 2.33
N CYS A 48 4.49 3.71 1.50
CA CYS A 48 5.89 3.30 1.39
C CYS A 48 6.64 3.48 2.72
N THR A 49 6.35 4.56 3.46
CA THR A 49 6.93 4.80 4.79
C THR A 49 6.48 3.74 5.79
N LEU A 50 5.20 3.34 5.76
CA LEU A 50 4.66 2.29 6.63
C LEU A 50 5.19 0.90 6.26
N ALA A 51 5.28 0.59 4.97
CA ALA A 51 5.86 -0.66 4.46
C ALA A 51 7.29 -0.87 4.99
N ALA A 52 8.11 0.19 4.99
CA ALA A 52 9.45 0.15 5.54
C ALA A 52 9.46 -0.10 7.07
N GLN A 53 8.51 0.46 7.82
CA GLN A 53 8.39 0.23 9.27
C GLN A 53 8.04 -1.22 9.61
N VAL A 54 7.23 -1.88 8.78
CA VAL A 54 6.91 -3.31 8.92
C VAL A 54 7.91 -4.23 8.20
N ARG A 55 9.01 -3.69 7.67
CA ARG A 55 10.10 -4.42 7.00
C ARG A 55 9.69 -5.15 5.72
N TRP A 56 8.69 -4.65 5.01
CA TRP A 56 8.36 -5.15 3.68
C TRP A 56 9.33 -4.62 2.62
N GLU A 57 9.66 -5.45 1.63
CA GLU A 57 10.40 -5.00 0.45
C GLU A 57 9.43 -4.30 -0.50
N ALA A 58 9.44 -2.97 -0.53
CA ALA A 58 8.49 -2.19 -1.31
C ALA A 58 9.12 -1.55 -2.55
N ARG A 59 8.38 -1.53 -3.67
CA ARG A 59 8.76 -0.85 -4.91
C ARG A 59 7.62 0.02 -5.41
N VAL A 60 7.92 1.28 -5.68
CA VAL A 60 6.96 2.23 -6.28
C VAL A 60 7.09 2.19 -7.79
N ILE A 61 5.96 2.14 -8.50
CA ILE A 61 5.89 2.17 -9.96
C ILE A 61 5.01 3.34 -10.37
N ASP A 62 5.59 4.27 -11.13
CA ASP A 62 4.87 5.38 -11.75
C ASP A 62 4.12 4.91 -13.00
N LEU A 63 2.84 5.29 -13.12
CA LEU A 63 2.05 5.03 -14.31
C LEU A 63 2.30 6.15 -15.34
N GLN A 64 2.86 5.81 -16.49
CA GLN A 64 3.20 6.77 -17.56
C GLN A 64 1.97 7.30 -18.36
N ASN A 65 0.78 7.24 -17.78
CA ASN A 65 -0.47 7.65 -18.44
C ASN A 65 -0.91 9.08 -18.07
N GLY A 66 -0.10 9.82 -17.32
CA GLY A 66 -0.43 11.18 -16.86
C GLY A 66 -1.50 11.23 -15.77
N SER A 67 -1.82 10.09 -15.15
CA SER A 67 -2.67 10.05 -13.95
C SER A 67 -1.85 10.27 -12.68
N ASP A 68 -2.47 10.85 -11.65
CA ASP A 68 -1.88 10.99 -10.32
C ASP A 68 -1.80 9.65 -9.54
N GLN A 69 -1.96 8.52 -10.23
CA GLN A 69 -1.94 7.19 -9.62
C GLN A 69 -0.54 6.57 -9.69
N ARG A 70 -0.16 5.91 -8.58
CA ARG A 70 1.06 5.11 -8.45
C ARG A 70 0.71 3.73 -7.92
N LEU A 71 1.56 2.77 -8.25
CA LEU A 71 1.52 1.45 -7.65
C LEU A 71 2.60 1.30 -6.58
N LEU A 72 2.25 0.69 -5.46
CA LEU A 72 3.20 0.19 -4.46
C LEU A 72 3.11 -1.34 -4.47
N VAL A 73 4.21 -2.00 -4.82
CA VAL A 73 4.34 -3.45 -4.81
C VAL A 73 5.17 -3.84 -3.60
N CYS A 74 4.61 -4.65 -2.71
CA CYS A 74 5.27 -5.19 -1.53
C CYS A 74 5.18 -6.72 -1.50
#